data_AF-A0A7W6WJ49-F1
#
_entry.id   AF-A0A7W6WJ49-F1
#
_cell.length_a   1.000
_cell.length_b   1.000
_cell.length_c   1.000
_cell.angle_alpha   90.00
_cell.angle_beta   90.00
_cell.angle_gamma   90.00
#
_symmetry.space_group_name_H-M   'P 1'
#
loop_
_entity.id
_entity.type
_entity.pdbx_description
1 polymer ?
#
loop_
_entity_poly.entity_id
_entity_poly.type
_entity_poly.pdbx_seq_one_letter_code
_entity_poly.pdbx_strand_id
1 'polypeptide(L)'
;MTPKDFKTWRKGVMRMSQKEAAEALGLKRRVVQYYEKGERDGDSLEIPKSVRLACFALAQGVTDYHGPGQVPEGAPPDPAAGSQPAPDEIAGSKKRKKAAKVRRKAAGTPDGGAGGDGAGGPDTEAAD
;
A
#
# COMPACT_ATOMS: atom_id res chain seq x y z
N MET A 1 5.05 4.57 -0.04
CA MET A 1 4.64 5.60 0.93
C MET A 1 3.85 4.91 2.01
N THR A 2 4.39 4.89 3.22
CA THR A 2 3.74 4.32 4.40
C THR A 2 2.71 5.31 4.98
N PRO A 3 1.79 4.87 5.86
CA PRO A 3 0.87 5.77 6.57
C PRO A 3 1.59 6.90 7.32
N LYS A 4 2.74 6.57 7.92
CA LYS A 4 3.61 7.54 8.60
C LYS A 4 4.16 8.58 7.63
N ASP A 5 4.65 8.16 6.47
CA ASP A 5 5.17 9.08 5.45
C ASP A 5 4.09 10.04 4.95
N PHE A 6 2.87 9.53 4.72
CA PHE A 6 1.75 10.36 4.28
C PHE A 6 1.37 11.43 5.31
N LYS A 7 1.35 11.06 6.60
CA LYS A 7 1.12 12.00 7.69
C LYS A 7 2.23 13.06 7.78
N THR A 8 3.48 12.65 7.60
CA THR A 8 4.65 13.56 7.58
C THR A 8 4.61 14.50 6.38
N TRP A 9 4.27 14.01 5.19
CA TRP A 9 4.08 14.83 4.00
C TRP A 9 3.02 15.90 4.24
N ARG A 10 1.84 15.52 4.75
CA ARG A 10 0.74 16.47 5.00
C ARG A 10 1.11 17.54 6.01
N LYS A 11 1.63 17.15 7.18
CA LYS A 11 1.92 18.09 8.27
C LYS A 11 3.22 18.86 8.09
N GLY A 12 4.25 18.20 7.58
CA GLY A 12 5.60 18.74 7.48
C GLY A 12 5.82 19.52 6.19
N VAL A 13 5.60 18.88 5.04
CA VAL A 13 5.88 19.46 3.71
C VAL A 13 4.77 20.43 3.32
N MET A 14 3.52 19.98 3.35
CA MET A 14 2.38 20.76 2.86
C MET A 14 1.77 21.68 3.92
N ARG A 15 2.00 21.39 5.21
CA ARG A 15 1.40 22.10 6.37
C ARG A 15 -0.13 22.20 6.31
N MET A 16 -0.78 21.19 5.75
CA MET A 16 -2.24 21.14 5.54
C MET A 16 -2.97 20.44 6.69
N SER A 17 -4.19 20.87 6.97
CA SER A 17 -5.18 20.11 7.73
C SER A 17 -5.64 18.87 6.95
N GLN A 18 -6.32 17.93 7.62
CA GLN A 18 -6.89 16.75 6.94
C GLN A 18 -7.97 17.16 5.92
N LYS A 19 -8.66 18.29 6.14
CA LYS A 19 -9.69 18.80 5.23
C LYS A 19 -9.03 19.35 3.96
N GLU A 20 -8.05 20.23 4.11
CA GLU A 20 -7.34 20.84 2.97
C GLU A 20 -6.62 19.80 2.12
N ALA A 21 -5.97 18.81 2.75
CA ALA A 21 -5.33 17.73 2.01
C ALA A 21 -6.34 16.88 1.23
N ALA A 22 -7.56 16.71 1.77
CA ALA A 22 -8.61 16.00 1.07
C ALA A 22 -9.11 16.79 -0.15
N GLU A 23 -9.30 18.10 0.00
CA GLU A 23 -9.67 19.00 -1.10
C GLU A 23 -8.59 19.03 -2.19
N ALA A 24 -7.31 19.22 -1.82
CA ALA A 24 -6.19 19.25 -2.75
C ALA A 24 -5.99 17.93 -3.52
N LEU A 25 -6.29 16.79 -2.90
CA LEU A 25 -6.20 15.47 -3.54
C LEU A 25 -7.49 15.05 -4.27
N GLY A 26 -8.58 15.82 -4.16
CA GLY A 26 -9.89 15.42 -4.70
C GLY A 26 -10.49 14.20 -4.00
N LEU A 27 -10.22 14.02 -2.71
CA LEU A 27 -10.66 12.89 -1.90
C LEU A 27 -11.66 13.30 -0.82
N LYS A 28 -12.42 12.34 -0.30
CA LYS A 28 -13.20 12.56 0.93
C LYS A 28 -12.26 12.60 2.13
N ARG A 29 -12.53 13.49 3.10
CA ARG A 29 -11.72 13.61 4.34
C ARG A 29 -11.50 12.29 5.07
N ARG A 30 -12.48 11.39 5.03
CA ARG A 30 -12.40 10.05 5.63
C ARG A 30 -11.32 9.18 4.98
N VAL A 31 -11.10 9.32 3.68
CA VAL A 31 -10.07 8.57 2.93
C VAL A 31 -8.67 8.98 3.37
N VAL A 32 -8.44 10.28 3.58
CA VAL A 32 -7.19 10.81 4.14
C VAL A 32 -6.92 10.21 5.52
N GLN A 33 -7.95 10.07 6.37
CA GLN A 33 -7.81 9.43 7.68
C GLN A 33 -7.41 7.95 7.56
N TYR A 34 -8.02 7.20 6.64
CA TYR A 34 -7.65 5.80 6.41
C TYR A 34 -6.20 5.66 5.94
N TYR A 35 -5.72 6.55 5.07
CA TYR A 35 -4.32 6.55 4.65
C TYR A 35 -3.36 6.89 5.77
N GLU A 36 -3.70 7.80 6.68
CA GLU A 36 -2.87 8.10 7.86
C GLU A 36 -2.88 6.98 8.90
N LYS A 37 -4.01 6.26 9.02
CA LYS A 37 -4.15 5.14 9.96
C LYS A 37 -3.53 3.85 9.41
N GLY A 38 -3.56 3.68 8.08
CA GLY A 38 -3.11 2.45 7.40
C GLY A 38 -4.14 1.33 7.42
N GLU A 39 -5.39 1.61 7.79
CA GLU A 39 -6.45 0.61 7.87
C GLU A 39 -7.83 1.20 7.55
N ARG A 40 -8.74 0.33 7.08
CA ARG A 40 -10.16 0.59 6.89
C ARG A 40 -10.95 -0.57 7.45
N ASP A 41 -11.78 -0.31 8.45
CA ASP A 41 -12.68 -1.29 9.07
C ASP A 41 -11.96 -2.57 9.55
N GLY A 42 -10.69 -2.42 9.99
CA GLY A 42 -9.84 -3.53 10.45
C GLY A 42 -8.95 -4.15 9.37
N ASP A 43 -9.21 -3.86 8.09
CA ASP A 43 -8.36 -4.31 7.00
C ASP A 43 -7.20 -3.34 6.77
N SER A 44 -5.99 -3.87 6.60
CA SER A 44 -4.84 -3.04 6.23
C SER A 44 -5.07 -2.41 4.86
N LEU A 45 -4.86 -1.10 4.79
CA LEU A 45 -5.14 -0.29 3.62
C LEU A 45 -3.86 0.39 3.14
N GLU A 46 -3.38 -0.06 1.98
CA GLU A 46 -2.24 0.56 1.32
C GLU A 46 -2.64 1.83 0.56
N ILE A 47 -1.74 2.81 0.53
CA ILE A 47 -1.94 4.06 -0.21
C ILE A 47 -1.74 3.79 -1.71
N PRO A 48 -2.77 3.98 -2.57
CA PRO A 48 -2.68 3.70 -4.00
C PRO A 48 -1.60 4.51 -4.72
N LYS A 49 -1.08 3.96 -5.83
CA LYS A 49 -0.07 4.63 -6.67
C LYS A 49 -0.53 6.02 -7.13
N SER A 50 -1.80 6.17 -7.52
CA SER A 50 -2.38 7.45 -7.93
C SER A 50 -2.23 8.53 -6.87
N VAL A 51 -2.57 8.21 -5.61
CA VAL A 51 -2.47 9.13 -4.48
C VAL A 51 -1.01 9.49 -4.21
N ARG A 52 -0.09 8.52 -4.29
CA ARG A 52 1.35 8.79 -4.13
C ARG A 52 1.89 9.77 -5.16
N LEU A 53 1.47 9.61 -6.41
CA LEU A 53 1.84 10.53 -7.50
C LEU A 53 1.22 11.91 -7.31
N ALA A 54 -0.05 11.99 -6.88
CA ALA A 54 -0.70 13.26 -6.57
C ALA A 54 -0.01 14.00 -5.42
N CYS A 55 0.39 13.30 -4.35
CA CYS A 55 1.18 13.90 -3.25
C CYS A 55 2.50 14.50 -3.75
N PHE A 56 3.16 13.81 -4.67
CA PHE A 56 4.38 14.32 -5.29
C PHE A 56 4.09 15.56 -6.14
N ALA A 57 3.09 15.53 -7.00
CA ALA A 57 2.69 16.67 -7.83
C ALA A 57 2.38 17.91 -6.98
N LEU A 58 1.59 17.75 -5.92
CA LEU A 58 1.28 18.83 -4.99
C LEU A 58 2.53 19.38 -4.27
N ALA A 59 3.48 18.52 -3.91
CA ALA A 59 4.75 18.96 -3.32
C ALA A 59 5.63 19.74 -4.32
N GLN A 60 5.46 19.51 -5.63
CA GLN A 60 6.08 20.31 -6.69
C GLN A 60 5.28 21.57 -7.03
N GLY A 61 4.17 21.85 -6.33
CA GLY A 61 3.29 22.98 -6.60
C GLY A 61 2.34 22.78 -7.79
N VAL A 62 2.24 21.56 -8.34
CA VAL A 62 1.31 21.23 -9.42
C VAL A 62 -0.05 20.88 -8.80
N THR A 63 -1.00 21.80 -8.91
CA THR A 63 -2.36 21.65 -8.35
C THR A 63 -3.41 21.23 -9.36
N ASP A 64 -3.18 21.48 -10.65
CA ASP A 64 -4.07 21.09 -11.75
C ASP A 64 -3.23 20.67 -12.97
N TYR A 65 -3.75 19.73 -13.76
CA TYR A 65 -3.08 19.19 -14.94
C TYR A 65 -4.10 18.87 -16.04
N HIS A 66 -3.99 19.57 -17.16
CA HIS A 66 -4.94 19.46 -18.28
C HIS A 66 -4.52 18.47 -19.38
N GLY A 67 -3.45 17.71 -19.17
CA GLY A 67 -2.90 16.81 -20.19
C GLY A 67 -1.88 17.48 -21.10
N PRO A 68 -1.26 16.70 -22.02
CA PRO A 68 -0.46 17.28 -23.08
C PRO A 68 -1.37 18.17 -23.94
N GLY A 69 -1.03 19.45 -24.06
CA GLY A 69 -1.73 20.34 -25.00
C GLY A 69 -1.79 19.68 -26.36
N GLN A 70 -2.91 19.84 -27.09
CA GLN A 70 -3.02 19.28 -28.43
C GLN A 70 -1.91 19.88 -29.29
N VAL A 71 -0.83 19.12 -29.47
CA VAL A 71 0.16 19.41 -30.49
C VAL A 71 -0.54 19.12 -31.80
N PRO A 72 -0.73 20.10 -32.71
CA PRO A 72 -1.24 19.78 -34.02
C PRO A 72 -0.32 18.72 -34.64
N GLU A 73 -0.90 17.59 -35.00
CA GLU A 73 -0.24 16.47 -35.68
C GLU A 73 0.60 17.02 -36.84
N GLY A 74 1.92 17.07 -36.69
CA GLY A 74 2.86 17.58 -37.72
C GLY A 74 3.80 18.72 -37.31
N ALA A 75 3.73 19.27 -36.09
CA ALA A 75 4.75 20.21 -35.63
C ALA A 75 6.07 19.48 -35.30
N PRO A 76 7.23 19.90 -35.85
CA PRO A 76 8.51 19.27 -35.54
C PRO A 76 8.83 19.42 -34.05
N PRO A 77 9.39 18.39 -33.39
CA PRO A 77 9.71 18.46 -31.98
C PRO A 77 10.78 19.53 -31.75
N ASP A 78 10.44 20.51 -30.92
CA ASP A 78 11.36 21.56 -30.49
C ASP A 78 12.51 20.91 -29.69
N PRO A 79 13.78 21.00 -30.13
CA PRO A 79 14.90 20.27 -29.53
C PRO A 79 15.22 20.69 -28.08
N ALA A 80 14.55 21.70 -27.53
CA ALA A 80 14.70 22.17 -26.16
C ALA A 80 13.73 21.53 -25.15
N ALA A 81 12.74 20.75 -25.58
CA ALA A 81 11.83 20.05 -24.69
C ALA A 81 12.51 18.78 -24.13
N GLY A 82 13.21 18.94 -23.01
CA GLY A 82 13.98 17.89 -22.33
C GLY A 82 13.27 16.54 -22.19
N SER A 83 14.05 15.49 -22.41
CA SER A 83 13.78 14.06 -22.30
C SER A 83 12.55 13.64 -21.47
N GLN A 84 11.49 13.19 -22.16
CA GLN A 84 10.64 12.15 -21.61
C GLN A 84 11.30 10.79 -21.90
N PRO A 85 11.53 9.91 -20.92
CA PRO A 85 11.88 8.54 -21.23
C PRO A 85 10.71 7.85 -21.92
N ALA A 86 10.99 7.15 -23.01
CA ALA A 86 10.00 6.45 -23.83
C ALA A 86 9.20 5.42 -23.00
N PRO A 87 7.92 5.19 -23.33
CA PRO A 87 7.03 4.32 -22.54
C PRO A 87 7.42 2.83 -22.55
N ASP A 88 8.38 2.42 -23.38
CA ASP A 88 8.83 1.02 -23.49
C ASP A 88 9.72 0.56 -22.32
N GLU A 89 10.23 1.47 -21.47
CA GLU A 89 10.99 1.07 -20.26
C GLU A 89 10.11 0.64 -19.07
N ILE A 90 8.77 0.69 -19.19
CA ILE A 90 7.84 0.24 -18.13
C ILE A 90 7.23 -1.14 -18.42
N ALA A 91 7.75 -1.87 -19.41
CA ALA A 91 7.25 -3.20 -19.80
C ALA A 91 8.26 -4.31 -19.47
N GLY A 92 8.41 -4.62 -18.17
CA GLY A 92 9.38 -5.63 -17.75
C GLY A 92 9.09 -6.30 -16.41
N SER A 93 7.93 -6.96 -16.25
CA SER A 93 7.79 -8.22 -15.48
C SER A 93 6.34 -8.71 -15.37
N LYS A 94 5.79 -9.22 -16.47
CA LYS A 94 4.75 -10.27 -16.44
C LYS A 94 5.26 -11.53 -17.15
N LYS A 95 6.18 -12.23 -16.49
CA LYS A 95 6.51 -13.64 -16.79
C LYS A 95 6.98 -14.25 -15.46
N ARG A 96 6.08 -14.81 -14.65
CA ARG A 96 5.86 -16.27 -14.58
C ARG A 96 4.58 -16.56 -13.78
N LYS A 97 3.49 -16.92 -14.46
CA LYS A 97 2.51 -17.87 -13.92
C LYS A 97 2.80 -19.23 -14.56
N LYS A 98 3.54 -20.10 -13.87
CA LYS A 98 3.42 -21.58 -13.97
C LYS A 98 4.30 -22.27 -12.91
N ALA A 99 3.67 -22.62 -11.79
CA ALA A 99 3.94 -23.77 -10.91
C ALA A 99 2.86 -23.71 -9.81
N ALA A 100 1.66 -24.24 -10.05
CA ALA A 100 1.25 -25.54 -9.53
C ALA A 100 1.47 -25.61 -8.00
N LYS A 101 0.45 -25.33 -7.18
CA LYS A 101 -0.54 -26.35 -6.77
C LYS A 101 0.12 -27.71 -6.53
N VAL A 102 0.94 -27.85 -5.48
CA VAL A 102 1.10 -29.05 -4.63
C VAL A 102 1.84 -28.62 -3.36
N ARG A 103 1.14 -28.27 -2.27
CA ARG A 103 1.61 -28.37 -0.86
C ARG A 103 0.43 -28.18 0.11
N ARG A 104 -0.65 -28.91 -0.15
CA ARG A 104 -1.56 -29.39 0.90
C ARG A 104 -1.64 -30.89 0.67
N LYS A 105 -1.44 -31.67 1.74
CA LYS A 105 -1.56 -33.13 1.84
C LYS A 105 -0.28 -33.93 1.51
N ALA A 106 0.55 -34.14 2.53
CA ALA A 106 1.21 -35.42 2.84
C ALA A 106 2.13 -35.26 4.07
N ALA A 107 1.55 -35.41 5.26
CA ALA A 107 2.24 -35.93 6.45
C ALA A 107 1.14 -36.29 7.45
N GLY A 108 0.40 -37.34 7.12
CA GLY A 108 -0.37 -38.08 8.10
C GLY A 108 0.57 -39.08 8.78
N THR A 109 0.47 -39.12 10.10
CA THR A 109 0.90 -40.15 11.06
C THR A 109 0.62 -41.57 10.55
N PRO A 110 1.43 -42.59 10.92
CA PRO A 110 1.26 -43.33 12.20
C PRO A 110 2.65 -43.62 12.83
N ASP A 111 2.91 -44.24 13.98
CA ASP A 111 2.25 -45.03 15.03
C ASP A 111 3.29 -45.01 16.20
N GLY A 112 2.96 -44.82 17.48
CA GLY A 112 2.59 -45.93 18.36
C GLY A 112 3.63 -46.19 19.47
N GLY A 113 3.23 -45.95 20.74
CA GLY A 113 3.60 -46.74 21.92
C GLY A 113 4.93 -46.51 22.66
N ALA A 114 4.87 -46.02 23.92
CA ALA A 114 5.06 -46.86 25.13
C ALA A 114 5.36 -46.05 26.43
N GLY A 115 4.61 -46.38 27.50
CA GLY A 115 4.93 -46.18 28.94
C GLY A 115 4.66 -44.78 29.52
N GLY A 116 3.74 -44.55 30.46
CA GLY A 116 3.57 -45.19 31.78
C GLY A 116 4.42 -44.41 32.80
N ASP A 117 4.01 -43.95 33.98
CA ASP A 117 2.90 -44.27 34.87
C ASP A 117 2.86 -43.21 35.99
N GLY A 118 1.66 -42.96 36.54
CA GLY A 118 1.43 -42.52 37.93
C GLY A 118 1.81 -41.08 38.32
N ALA A 119 1.23 -40.47 39.34
CA ALA A 119 0.08 -40.74 40.18
C ALA A 119 -0.14 -39.44 41.01
N GLY A 120 -1.38 -39.16 41.41
CA GLY A 120 -1.65 -38.36 42.62
C GLY A 120 -2.14 -36.92 42.40
N GLY A 121 -3.46 -36.72 42.43
CA GLY A 121 -4.03 -35.64 43.27
C GLY A 121 -4.08 -36.11 44.73
N PRO A 122 -4.90 -35.51 45.62
CA PRO A 122 -5.70 -34.27 45.52
C PRO A 122 -5.27 -33.31 46.68
N ASP A 123 -5.80 -32.10 46.90
CA ASP A 123 -7.09 -31.77 47.52
C ASP A 123 -7.01 -30.29 47.99
N THR A 124 -8.17 -29.62 48.15
CA THR A 124 -8.50 -28.57 49.17
C THR A 124 -7.71 -27.23 49.17
N GLU A 125 -8.20 -26.06 49.60
CA GLU A 125 -9.43 -25.54 50.21
C GLU A 125 -9.26 -24.00 50.30
N ALA A 126 -10.36 -23.31 50.57
CA ALA A 126 -10.50 -21.88 50.83
C ALA A 126 -9.58 -21.29 51.93
N ALA A 127 -9.32 -19.98 51.82
CA ALA A 127 -9.20 -19.01 52.92
C ALA A 127 -9.12 -17.59 52.29
N ASP A 128 -10.20 -16.81 52.41
CA ASP A 128 -10.34 -15.60 53.27
C ASP A 128 -9.74 -14.33 52.64
#